data_AF-A0A2W1N0T6-F1
#
_entry.id   AF-A0A2W1N0T6-F1
#
_cell.length_a   1.000
_cell.length_b   1.000
_cell.length_c   1.000
_cell.angle_alpha   90.00
_cell.angle_beta   90.00
_cell.angle_gamma   90.00
#
_symmetry.space_group_name_H-M   'P 1'
#
loop_
_entity.id
_entity.type
_entity.pdbx_description
1 polymer ?
#
loop_
_entity_poly.entity_id
_entity_poly.type
_entity_poly.pdbx_seq_one_letter_code
_entity_poly.pdbx_strand_id
1 'polypeptide(L)'
;MNFTRFNAYQIMWVLVFFDLPTETKKDRKAASKFRKRLLDDGFTMFQFSIYLRHCPSRENAEVHIKRTKMNLPAHGQVGILKVTDKQFGNMEIFHGHKISENPAPVQQLELF
;
A
#
# COMPACT_ATOMS: atom_id res chain seq x y z
N MET A 1 -18.87 28.96 3.62
CA MET A 1 -19.49 27.64 3.34
C MET A 1 -18.88 26.63 4.29
N ASN A 2 -19.67 26.13 5.24
CA ASN A 2 -19.22 25.18 6.25
C ASN A 2 -18.95 23.81 5.62
N PHE A 3 -17.70 23.38 5.60
CA PHE A 3 -17.32 22.01 5.25
C PHE A 3 -17.41 21.10 6.48
N THR A 4 -18.55 21.06 7.15
CA THR A 4 -18.86 19.98 8.09
C THR A 4 -19.31 18.75 7.29
N ARG A 5 -18.37 18.15 6.54
CA ARG A 5 -18.55 16.80 6.02
C ARG A 5 -18.30 15.86 7.19
N PHE A 6 -19.37 15.46 7.87
CA PHE A 6 -19.43 14.21 8.63
C PHE A 6 -19.24 13.05 7.64
N ASN A 7 -18.01 12.82 7.19
CA ASN A 7 -17.63 11.55 6.63
C ASN A 7 -16.81 10.85 7.72
N ALA A 8 -17.49 9.95 8.46
CA ALA A 8 -16.90 9.21 9.57
C ALA A 8 -15.76 8.28 9.12
N TYR A 9 -15.63 8.03 7.82
CA TYR A 9 -14.60 7.17 7.25
C TYR A 9 -13.71 7.99 6.31
N GLN A 10 -12.54 8.37 6.82
CA GLN A 10 -11.49 8.92 5.96
C GLN A 10 -10.88 7.77 5.17
N ILE A 11 -11.12 7.76 3.86
CA ILE A 11 -10.45 6.83 2.94
C ILE A 11 -8.94 7.06 3.03
N MET A 12 -8.20 5.98 3.21
CA MET A 12 -6.75 5.97 3.36
C MET A 12 -6.12 5.06 2.31
N TRP A 13 -4.87 5.34 1.99
CA TRP A 13 -3.99 4.43 1.26
C TRP A 13 -2.81 4.06 2.15
N VAL A 14 -2.44 2.79 2.10
CA VAL A 14 -1.24 2.27 2.76
C VAL A 14 -0.25 1.85 1.68
N LEU A 15 0.92 2.48 1.68
CA LEU A 15 2.05 2.11 0.84
C LEU A 15 3.06 1.34 1.68
N VAL A 16 3.56 0.25 1.13
CA VAL A 16 4.63 -0.57 1.72
C VAL A 16 5.80 -0.58 0.75
N PHE A 17 6.92 -0.06 1.22
CA PHE A 17 8.20 -0.04 0.53
C PHE A 17 9.07 -1.13 1.13
N PHE A 18 9.81 -1.88 0.33
CA PHE A 18 10.77 -2.83 0.90
C PHE A 18 12.02 -3.00 0.04
N ASP A 19 13.16 -3.14 0.71
CA ASP A 19 14.40 -3.60 0.11
C ASP A 19 14.88 -4.81 0.90
N LEU A 20 14.76 -5.99 0.31
CA LEU A 20 14.99 -7.26 0.99
C LEU A 20 16.17 -7.99 0.32
N PRO A 21 17.06 -8.63 1.10
CA PRO A 21 18.16 -9.38 0.52
C PRO A 21 17.64 -10.53 -0.36
N THR A 22 18.38 -10.85 -1.43
CA THR A 22 18.03 -11.91 -2.38
C THR A 22 19.21 -12.80 -2.77
N GLU A 23 20.35 -12.67 -2.11
CA GLU A 23 21.59 -13.38 -2.45
C GLU A 23 21.49 -14.87 -2.15
N THR A 24 20.97 -15.24 -0.97
CA THR A 24 20.83 -16.65 -0.60
C THR A 24 19.45 -17.22 -0.95
N LYS A 25 19.36 -18.55 -1.05
CA LYS A 25 18.06 -19.24 -1.23
C LYS A 25 17.09 -18.94 -0.08
N LYS A 26 17.60 -18.74 1.14
CA LYS A 26 16.77 -18.40 2.32
C LYS A 26 16.19 -17.00 2.18
N ASP A 27 17.00 -16.03 1.77
CA ASP A 27 16.58 -14.64 1.63
C ASP A 27 15.55 -14.49 0.51
N ARG A 28 15.79 -15.11 -0.65
CA ARG A 28 14.78 -15.15 -1.75
C ARG A 28 13.46 -15.74 -1.32
N LYS A 29 13.48 -16.80 -0.50
CA LYS A 29 12.27 -17.42 0.04
C LYS A 29 11.55 -16.48 1.02
N ALA A 30 12.30 -15.78 1.87
CA ALA A 30 11.74 -14.81 2.81
C ALA A 30 11.12 -13.61 2.08
N ALA A 31 11.82 -13.04 1.10
CA ALA A 31 11.32 -11.95 0.26
C ALA A 31 10.06 -12.35 -0.52
N SER A 32 10.09 -13.53 -1.16
CA SER A 32 8.92 -14.07 -1.89
C SER A 32 7.73 -14.29 -0.97
N LYS A 33 7.98 -14.79 0.26
CA LYS A 33 6.93 -15.00 1.28
C LYS A 33 6.35 -13.68 1.77
N PHE A 34 7.16 -12.66 2.01
CA PHE A 34 6.69 -11.34 2.42
C PHE A 34 5.82 -10.70 1.34
N ARG A 35 6.30 -10.71 0.08
CA ARG A 35 5.52 -10.25 -1.08
C ARG A 35 4.18 -10.99 -1.19
N LYS A 36 4.20 -12.32 -1.08
CA LYS A 36 2.96 -13.12 -1.15
C LYS A 36 1.96 -12.72 -0.07
N ARG A 37 2.43 -12.50 1.17
CA ARG A 37 1.56 -12.05 2.27
C ARG A 37 0.93 -10.68 2.01
N LEU A 38 1.66 -9.75 1.38
CA LEU A 38 1.09 -8.46 0.97
C LEU A 38 -0.03 -8.66 -0.06
N LEU A 39 0.20 -9.48 -1.08
CA LEU A 39 -0.81 -9.79 -2.10
C LEU A 39 -2.05 -10.47 -1.48
N ASP A 40 -1.84 -11.46 -0.61
CA ASP A 40 -2.91 -12.18 0.08
C ASP A 40 -3.71 -11.25 1.02
N ASP A 41 -3.09 -10.21 1.59
CA ASP A 41 -3.76 -9.16 2.39
C ASP A 41 -4.34 -8.03 1.51
N GLY A 42 -4.36 -8.23 0.19
CA GLY A 42 -4.98 -7.37 -0.80
C GLY A 42 -4.22 -6.07 -1.11
N PHE A 43 -2.91 -6.07 -0.94
CA PHE A 43 -2.07 -5.04 -1.54
C PHE A 43 -1.87 -5.34 -3.03
N THR A 44 -1.79 -4.29 -3.85
CA THR A 44 -1.46 -4.38 -5.27
C THR A 44 -0.06 -3.82 -5.51
N MET A 45 0.64 -4.37 -6.50
CA MET A 45 1.96 -3.89 -6.87
C MET A 45 1.83 -2.55 -7.58
N PHE A 46 2.55 -1.54 -7.09
CA PHE A 46 2.60 -0.20 -7.69
C PHE A 46 3.82 -0.07 -8.61
N GLN A 47 5.00 -0.32 -8.04
CA GLN A 47 6.29 -0.36 -8.73
C GLN A 47 7.12 -1.48 -8.11
N PHE A 48 8.32 -1.74 -8.66
CA PHE A 48 9.26 -2.65 -8.01
C PHE A 48 9.47 -2.23 -6.55
N SER A 49 9.33 -3.20 -5.65
CA SER A 49 9.49 -2.98 -4.21
C SER A 49 8.49 -2.03 -3.54
N ILE A 50 7.42 -1.61 -4.24
CA ILE A 50 6.38 -0.72 -3.69
C ILE A 50 5.00 -1.32 -3.94
N TYR A 51 4.24 -1.49 -2.85
CA TYR A 51 2.90 -2.06 -2.85
C TYR A 51 1.93 -1.10 -2.20
N LEU A 52 0.72 -1.01 -2.73
CA LEU A 52 -0.30 -0.09 -2.23
C LEU A 52 -1.60 -0.81 -1.89
N ARG A 53 -2.37 -0.26 -0.97
CA ARG A 53 -3.69 -0.78 -0.59
C ARG A 53 -4.65 0.36 -0.30
N HIS A 54 -5.78 0.37 -0.99
CA HIS A 54 -6.92 1.21 -0.67
C HIS A 54 -7.60 0.67 0.61
N CYS A 55 -7.84 1.56 1.56
CA CYS A 55 -8.50 1.25 2.83
C CYS A 55 -9.72 2.18 2.98
N PRO A 56 -10.93 1.64 3.15
CA PRO A 56 -12.15 2.47 3.24
C PRO A 56 -12.19 3.33 4.51
N SER A 57 -11.37 3.02 5.52
CA SER A 57 -11.25 3.81 6.75
C SER A 57 -9.85 3.81 7.34
N ARG A 58 -9.62 4.70 8.30
CA ARG A 58 -8.38 4.75 9.09
C ARG A 58 -8.19 3.48 9.92
N GLU A 59 -9.25 2.96 10.52
CA GLU A 59 -9.24 1.75 11.34
C GLU A 59 -8.87 0.53 10.48
N ASN A 60 -9.42 0.45 9.26
CA ASN A 60 -9.06 -0.59 8.32
C ASN A 60 -7.57 -0.50 7.93
N ALA A 61 -7.06 0.71 7.67
CA ALA A 61 -5.64 0.92 7.41
C ALA A 61 -4.76 0.43 8.57
N GLU A 62 -5.12 0.71 9.83
CA GLU A 62 -4.37 0.25 11.00
C GLU A 62 -4.35 -1.28 11.13
N VAL A 63 -5.45 -1.96 10.81
CA VAL A 63 -5.51 -3.43 10.78
C VAL A 63 -4.48 -3.99 9.81
N HIS A 64 -4.41 -3.45 8.59
CA HIS A 64 -3.47 -3.90 7.57
C HIS A 64 -2.02 -3.53 7.90
N ILE A 65 -1.77 -2.34 8.45
CA ILE A 65 -0.45 -1.95 8.94
C ILE A 65 0.03 -2.91 10.04
N LYS A 66 -0.85 -3.27 10.98
CA LYS A 66 -0.52 -4.23 12.04
C LYS A 66 -0.19 -5.61 11.46
N ARG A 67 -0.96 -6.10 10.49
CA ARG A 67 -0.67 -7.37 9.79
C ARG A 67 0.67 -7.33 9.05
N THR A 68 0.99 -6.24 8.36
CA THR A 68 2.29 -6.08 7.71
C THR A 68 3.43 -6.13 8.72
N LYS A 69 3.29 -5.42 9.85
CA LYS A 69 4.29 -5.42 10.95
C LYS A 69 4.52 -6.82 11.54
N MET A 70 3.45 -7.62 11.73
CA MET A 70 3.58 -9.00 12.23
C MET A 70 4.26 -9.94 11.23
N ASN A 71 4.30 -9.56 9.95
CA ASN A 71 4.80 -10.39 8.87
C ASN A 71 6.18 -9.99 8.36
N LEU A 72 6.83 -9.00 9.01
CA LEU A 72 8.13 -8.48 8.58
C LEU A 72 9.18 -9.60 8.47
N PRO A 73 10.03 -9.54 7.44
CA PRO A 73 11.17 -10.45 7.32
C PRO A 73 12.24 -10.11 8.38
N ALA A 74 13.08 -11.09 8.70
CA ALA A 74 14.16 -10.91 9.70
C ALA A 74 15.29 -9.98 9.23
N HIS A 75 15.44 -9.82 7.91
CA HIS A 75 16.48 -9.02 7.27
C HIS A 75 15.87 -8.14 6.17
N GLY A 76 16.59 -7.08 5.82
CA GLY A 76 16.14 -6.05 4.88
C GLY A 76 15.46 -4.88 5.56
N GLN A 77 15.02 -3.93 4.76
CA GLN A 77 14.34 -2.71 5.19
C GLN A 77 12.90 -2.73 4.69
N VAL A 78 11.95 -2.34 5.56
CA VAL A 78 10.54 -2.17 5.18
C VAL A 78 10.06 -0.82 5.70
N GLY A 79 9.56 0.03 4.80
CA GLY A 79 8.90 1.29 5.09
C GLY A 79 7.38 1.15 4.92
N ILE A 80 6.60 1.84 5.77
CA ILE A 80 5.14 1.89 5.65
C ILE A 80 4.72 3.35 5.71
N LEU A 81 3.99 3.81 4.70
CA LEU A 81 3.43 5.15 4.63
C LEU A 81 1.91 5.06 4.56
N LYS A 82 1.24 5.81 5.42
CA LYS A 82 -0.23 5.93 5.43
C LYS A 82 -0.59 7.34 5.01
N VAL A 83 -1.33 7.48 3.92
CA VAL A 83 -1.76 8.77 3.35
C VAL A 83 -3.27 8.79 3.17
N THR A 84 -3.88 9.96 3.20
CA THR A 84 -5.30 10.13 2.84
C THR A 84 -5.50 9.97 1.34
N ASP A 85 -6.71 9.66 0.91
CA ASP A 85 -7.08 9.62 -0.51
C ASP A 85 -6.73 10.91 -1.26
N LYS A 86 -6.97 12.07 -0.63
CA LYS A 86 -6.59 13.37 -1.20
C LYS A 86 -5.08 13.52 -1.39
N GLN A 87 -4.27 13.07 -0.42
CA GLN A 87 -2.81 13.13 -0.54
C GLN A 87 -2.31 12.15 -1.60
N PHE A 88 -2.92 10.97 -1.72
CA PHE A 88 -2.60 10.00 -2.76
C PHE A 88 -2.94 10.55 -4.16
N GLY A 89 -4.08 11.21 -4.33
CA GLY A 89 -4.47 11.83 -5.60
C GLY A 89 -3.55 12.97 -6.06
N ASN A 90 -2.82 13.59 -5.12
CA ASN A 90 -1.79 14.59 -5.41
C ASN A 90 -0.43 13.99 -5.78
N MET A 91 -0.29 12.65 -5.79
CA MET A 91 0.94 11.99 -6.20
C MET A 91 1.19 12.26 -7.69
N GLU A 92 2.43 12.62 -8.02
CA GLU A 92 2.87 12.80 -9.40
C GLU A 92 3.69 11.58 -9.83
N ILE A 93 3.29 10.92 -10.91
CA ILE A 93 3.97 9.75 -11.46
C ILE A 93 4.55 10.12 -12.82
N PHE A 94 5.84 9.84 -13.00
CA PHE A 94 6.56 10.06 -14.25
C PHE A 94 7.08 8.72 -14.79
N HIS A 95 6.96 8.51 -16.09
CA HIS A 95 7.65 7.45 -16.83
C HIS A 95 8.62 8.12 -17.82
N GLY A 96 9.89 8.27 -17.40
CA GLY A 96 10.84 9.14 -18.09
C GLY A 96 10.39 10.61 -18.04
N HIS A 97 10.43 11.32 -19.16
CA HIS A 97 9.95 12.72 -19.25
C HIS A 97 8.43 12.85 -19.48
N LYS A 98 7.67 11.75 -19.50
CA LYS A 98 6.21 11.79 -19.70
C LYS A 98 5.49 11.59 -18.37
N ILE A 99 4.51 12.44 -18.11
CA ILE A 99 3.58 12.27 -16.99
C ILE A 99 2.74 11.02 -17.27
N SER A 100 2.59 10.18 -16.27
CA SER A 100 1.70 9.02 -16.29
C SER A 100 0.48 9.30 -15.45
N GLU A 101 -0.66 8.79 -15.89
CA GLU A 101 -1.89 8.86 -15.11
C GLU A 101 -1.73 8.09 -13.80
N ASN A 102 -2.32 8.62 -12.73
CA ASN A 102 -2.38 7.94 -11.45
C ASN A 102 -3.21 6.66 -11.61
N PRO A 103 -2.78 5.52 -11.03
CA PRO A 103 -3.57 4.30 -11.09
C PRO A 103 -4.95 4.58 -10.48
N ALA A 104 -5.99 4.26 -11.25
CA ALA A 104 -7.36 4.47 -10.83
C ALA A 104 -7.60 3.76 -9.49
N PRO A 105 -8.34 4.36 -8.55
CA PRO A 105 -8.80 3.65 -7.37
C PRO A 105 -9.48 2.36 -7.80
N VAL A 106 -9.08 1.22 -7.20
CA VAL A 106 -9.83 -0.03 -7.37
C VAL A 106 -11.23 0.19 -6.82
N GLN A 107 -12.17 0.45 -7.73
CA GLN A 107 -13.56 0.72 -7.41
C GLN A 107 -14.15 -0.55 -6.80
N GLN A 108 -14.39 -0.54 -5.49
CA GLN A 108 -15.11 -1.61 -4.82
C GLN A 108 -16.56 -1.58 -5.31
N LEU A 109 -16.97 -2.59 -6.09
CA LEU A 109 -18.36 -2.80 -6.44
C LEU A 109 -19.09 -3.22 -5.16
N GLU A 110 -19.93 -2.34 -4.61
CA GLU A 110 -20.87 -2.71 -3.57
C GLU A 110 -21.95 -3.59 -4.19
N LEU A 111 -21.91 -4.89 -3.90
CA LEU A 111 -23.06 -5.77 -4.03
C LEU A 111 -23.80 -5.70 -2.69
N PHE A 112 -24.95 -5.04 -2.70
CA PHE A 112 -25.93 -5.05 -1.61
C PHE A 112 -26.52 -6.46 -1.41
#